data_AF-A0A0B8TBI7-F1
#
_entry.id   AF-A0A0B8TBI7-F1
#
_cell.length_a   1.000
_cell.length_b   1.000
_cell.length_c   1.000
_cell.angle_alpha   90.00
_cell.angle_beta   90.00
_cell.angle_gamma   90.00
#
_symmetry.space_group_name_H-M   'P 1'
#
loop_
_entity.id
_entity.type
_entity.pdbx_description
1 polymer ?
#
loop_
_entity_poly.entity_id
_entity_poly.type
_entity_poly.pdbx_seq_one_letter_code
_entity_poly.pdbx_strand_id
1 'polypeptide(L)'
;MELTLPERRIRIIKSTEDKQLGTFSEEVFKECNDNKDVIESFYEIERAFKANPNYELLHGARERLSISFRDINSLQEIRFVAED
;
A
#
# COMPACT_ATOMS: atom_id res chain seq x y z
N MET A 1 9.99 36.28 8.76
CA MET A 1 8.88 35.32 8.84
C MET A 1 9.32 34.10 8.06
N GLU A 2 9.78 33.08 8.75
CA GLU A 2 10.13 31.79 8.14
C GLU A 2 8.81 31.09 7.78
N LEU A 3 8.50 31.05 6.50
CA LEU A 3 7.43 30.21 5.97
C LEU A 3 7.93 28.76 6.08
N THR A 4 7.56 28.08 7.17
CA THR A 4 7.69 26.63 7.25
C THR A 4 6.75 26.06 6.20
N LEU A 5 7.29 25.77 5.01
CA LEU A 5 6.60 24.94 4.01
C LEU A 5 6.14 23.67 4.75
N PRO A 6 4.87 23.24 4.61
CA PRO A 6 4.46 21.97 5.18
C PRO A 6 5.39 20.91 4.61
N GLU A 7 6.04 20.15 5.49
CA GLU A 7 6.84 19.00 5.08
C GLU A 7 5.95 18.13 4.20
N ARG A 8 6.26 18.06 2.91
CA ARG A 8 5.46 17.32 1.95
C ARG A 8 5.74 15.84 2.19
N ARG A 9 4.81 15.18 2.88
CA ARG A 9 4.91 13.76 3.22
C ARG A 9 4.20 12.93 2.16
N ILE A 10 4.88 11.89 1.71
CA ILE A 10 4.33 10.92 0.77
C ILE A 10 3.47 9.95 1.56
N ARG A 11 2.19 9.82 1.19
CA ARG A 11 1.24 8.94 1.85
C ARG A 11 1.15 7.63 1.11
N ILE A 12 1.32 6.52 1.83
CA ILE A 12 0.96 5.21 1.33
C ILE A 12 -0.52 4.99 1.66
N ILE A 13 -1.35 4.95 0.63
CA ILE A 13 -2.76 4.61 0.75
C ILE A 13 -2.93 3.11 0.58
N LYS A 14 -3.71 2.51 1.48
CA LYS A 14 -4.18 1.13 1.37
C LYS A 14 -5.63 1.17 0.91
N SER A 15 -5.88 0.61 -0.26
CA SER A 15 -7.21 0.39 -0.81
C SER A 15 -7.58 -1.09 -0.65
N THR A 16 -8.76 -1.37 -0.13
CA THR A 16 -9.29 -2.72 0.04
C THR A 16 -10.59 -2.82 -0.72
N GLU A 17 -10.66 -3.75 -1.68
CA GLU A 17 -11.83 -3.99 -2.51
C GLU A 17 -12.34 -5.42 -2.31
N ASP A 18 -13.57 -5.54 -1.84
CA ASP A 18 -14.32 -6.78 -1.81
C ASP A 18 -15.32 -6.80 -2.95
N LYS A 19 -15.01 -7.56 -4.01
CA LYS A 19 -15.87 -7.66 -5.20
C LYS A 19 -17.15 -8.44 -4.95
N GLN A 20 -17.18 -9.30 -3.94
CA GLN A 20 -18.39 -10.08 -3.63
C GLN A 20 -19.44 -9.21 -2.92
N LEU A 21 -18.97 -8.35 -2.02
CA LEU A 21 -19.80 -7.43 -1.22
C LEU A 21 -19.94 -6.05 -1.87
N GLY A 22 -19.21 -5.78 -2.95
CA GLY A 22 -19.17 -4.46 -3.60
C GLY A 22 -18.64 -3.37 -2.68
N THR A 23 -17.79 -3.73 -1.71
CA THR A 23 -17.26 -2.81 -0.70
C THR A 23 -15.87 -2.35 -1.11
N PHE A 24 -15.66 -1.04 -1.06
CA PHE A 24 -14.37 -0.41 -1.31
C PHE A 24 -14.03 0.49 -0.13
N SER A 25 -12.78 0.45 0.33
CA SER A 25 -12.32 1.26 1.45
C SER A 25 -10.89 1.70 1.22
N GLU A 26 -10.61 2.97 1.50
CA GLU A 26 -9.28 3.54 1.42
C GLU A 26 -8.90 4.19 2.73
N GLU A 27 -7.68 3.93 3.16
CA GLU A 27 -7.12 4.47 4.39
C GLU A 27 -5.66 4.84 4.19
N VAL A 28 -5.20 5.88 4.87
CA VAL A 28 -3.77 6.20 4.95
C VAL A 28 -3.13 5.11 5.80
N PHE A 29 -2.31 4.28 5.17
CA PHE A 29 -1.59 3.21 5.84
C PHE A 29 -0.34 3.73 6.56
N LYS A 30 0.43 4.59 5.89
CA LYS A 30 1.67 5.16 6.41
C LYS A 30 1.99 6.49 5.73
N GLU A 31 2.60 7.41 6.48
CA GLU A 31 3.20 8.63 5.93
C GLU A 31 4.72 8.46 5.91
N CYS A 32 5.33 8.76 4.77
CA CYS A 32 6.74 8.61 4.49
C CYS A 32 7.35 9.98 4.20
N ASN A 33 8.59 10.20 4.64
CA ASN A 33 9.26 11.49 4.44
C ASN A 33 9.87 11.64 3.04
N ASP A 34 10.22 10.52 2.41
CA ASP A 34 10.91 10.50 1.12
C ASP A 34 10.67 9.18 0.38
N ASN A 35 11.05 9.14 -0.90
CA ASN A 35 10.84 7.97 -1.77
C ASN A 35 11.58 6.71 -1.28
N LYS A 36 12.69 6.83 -0.54
CA LYS A 36 13.40 5.67 -0.02
C LYS A 36 12.58 5.03 1.10
N ASP A 37 12.01 5.82 2.00
CA ASP A 37 11.12 5.32 3.07
C ASP A 37 9.86 4.65 2.48
N VAL A 38 9.34 5.17 1.36
CA VAL A 38 8.24 4.52 0.62
C VAL A 38 8.65 3.14 0.09
N ILE A 39 9.82 3.05 -0.55
CA ILE A 39 10.33 1.80 -1.12
C ILE A 39 10.59 0.78 0.00
N GLU A 40 11.21 1.19 1.11
CA GLU A 40 11.45 0.32 2.27
C GLU A 40 10.12 -0.20 2.84
N SER A 41 9.14 0.68 3.02
CA SER A 41 7.79 0.32 3.50
C SER A 41 7.12 -0.68 2.56
N PHE A 42 7.25 -0.49 1.25
CA PHE A 42 6.73 -1.40 0.24
C PHE A 42 7.38 -2.79 0.32
N TYR A 43 8.70 -2.88 0.49
CA TYR A 43 9.35 -4.18 0.70
C TYR A 43 8.93 -4.86 2.00
N GLU A 44 8.72 -4.10 3.08
CA GLU A 44 8.22 -4.64 4.34
C GLU A 44 6.80 -5.20 4.19
N ILE A 45 5.90 -4.45 3.54
CA ILE A 45 4.54 -4.90 3.23
C ILE A 45 4.58 -6.18 2.38
N GLU A 46 5.34 -6.18 1.28
CA GLU A 46 5.47 -7.35 0.41
C GLU A 46 5.97 -8.58 1.18
N ARG A 47 6.96 -8.41 2.04
CA ARG A 47 7.51 -9.50 2.86
C ARG A 47 6.48 -10.02 3.87
N ALA A 48 5.74 -9.13 4.53
CA ALA A 48 4.73 -9.51 5.52
C ALA A 48 3.58 -10.31 4.89
N PHE A 49 3.09 -9.87 3.73
CA PHE A 49 2.03 -10.56 3.00
C PHE A 49 2.52 -11.88 2.38
N LYS A 50 3.73 -11.92 1.79
CA LYS A 50 4.33 -13.17 1.28
C LYS A 50 4.55 -14.22 2.37
N ALA A 51 4.78 -13.80 3.62
CA ALA A 51 4.92 -14.72 4.73
C ALA A 51 3.57 -15.34 5.17
N ASN A 52 2.45 -14.80 4.73
CA ASN A 52 1.12 -15.27 5.08
C ASN A 52 0.51 -16.05 3.90
N PRO A 53 0.22 -17.36 4.07
CA PRO A 53 -0.28 -18.20 2.98
C PRO A 53 -1.69 -17.83 2.51
N ASN A 54 -2.42 -16.99 3.26
CA ASN A 54 -3.75 -16.53 2.87
C ASN A 54 -3.72 -15.44 1.78
N TYR A 55 -2.55 -14.87 1.48
CA TYR A 55 -2.42 -13.80 0.51
C TYR A 55 -1.56 -14.22 -0.68
N GLU A 56 -2.09 -13.98 -1.87
CA GLU A 56 -1.38 -14.13 -3.13
C GLU A 56 -0.89 -12.75 -3.61
N LEU A 57 0.39 -12.64 -3.98
CA LEU A 57 0.91 -11.42 -4.58
C LEU A 57 0.43 -11.31 -6.04
N LEU A 58 -0.31 -10.25 -6.35
CA LEU A 58 -0.73 -9.93 -7.71
C LEU A 58 0.30 -9.07 -8.44
N HIS A 59 0.79 -8.03 -7.75
CA HIS A 59 1.77 -7.08 -8.30
C HIS A 59 2.76 -6.68 -7.20
N GLY A 60 4.06 -6.85 -7.49
CA GLY A 60 5.14 -6.53 -6.54
C GLY A 60 5.65 -5.10 -6.65
N ALA A 61 6.35 -4.66 -5.60
CA ALA A 61 6.88 -3.30 -5.47
C ALA A 61 7.89 -2.90 -6.56
N ARG A 62 8.44 -3.90 -7.27
CA ARG A 62 9.47 -3.71 -8.31
C ARG A 62 8.93 -3.18 -9.64
N GLU A 63 7.65 -3.34 -9.91
CA GLU A 63 7.10 -3.05 -11.25
C GLU A 63 6.34 -1.72 -11.32
N ARG A 64 5.82 -1.24 -10.19
CA ARG A 64 5.08 0.03 -10.04
C ARG A 64 5.32 0.58 -8.64
N LEU A 65 5.10 1.88 -8.40
CA LEU A 65 5.01 2.47 -7.06
C LEU A 65 3.72 2.02 -6.33
N SER A 66 3.40 0.74 -6.47
CA SER A 66 2.24 0.11 -5.89
C SER A 66 2.47 -1.38 -5.71
N ILE A 67 1.79 -1.95 -4.72
CA ILE A 67 1.78 -3.37 -4.45
C ILE A 67 0.32 -3.81 -4.39
N SER A 68 0.01 -5.00 -4.87
CA SER A 68 -1.34 -5.56 -4.76
C SER A 68 -1.29 -7.03 -4.39
N PHE A 69 -2.22 -7.41 -3.51
CA PHE A 69 -2.41 -8.77 -3.03
C PHE A 69 -3.86 -9.15 -3.17
N ARG A 70 -4.12 -10.45 -3.22
CA ARG A 70 -5.45 -11.02 -3.12
C ARG A 70 -5.51 -11.95 -1.92
N ASP A 71 -6.53 -11.77 -1.09
CA ASP A 71 -6.89 -12.79 -0.11
C ASP A 71 -7.51 -13.99 -0.83
N ILE A 72 -6.96 -15.19 -0.63
CA ILE A 72 -7.40 -16.40 -1.33
C ILE A 72 -8.78 -16.90 -0.86
N ASN A 73 -9.20 -16.54 0.35
CA ASN A 73 -10.44 -17.02 0.97
C ASN A 73 -11.61 -16.10 0.62
N SER A 74 -11.41 -14.80 0.76
CA SER A 74 -12.43 -13.77 0.53
C SER A 74 -12.41 -13.22 -0.89
N LEU A 75 -11.37 -13.52 -1.70
CA LEU A 75 -11.12 -12.91 -3.00
C LEU A 75 -11.00 -11.38 -2.93
N GLN A 76 -10.74 -10.85 -1.74
CA GLN A 76 -10.57 -9.43 -1.49
C GLN A 76 -9.23 -8.96 -2.05
N GLU A 77 -9.23 -7.88 -2.81
CA GLU A 77 -8.01 -7.29 -3.36
C GLU A 77 -7.55 -6.15 -2.45
N ILE A 78 -6.30 -6.22 -2.02
CA ILE A 78 -5.66 -5.22 -1.17
C ILE A 78 -4.55 -4.58 -1.98
N ARG A 79 -4.61 -3.26 -2.15
CA ARG A 79 -3.64 -2.48 -2.92
C ARG A 79 -3.00 -1.43 -2.04
N PHE A 80 -1.71 -1.22 -2.20
CA PHE A 80 -0.96 -0.12 -1.60
C PHE A 80 -0.40 0.77 -2.71
N VAL A 81 -0.58 2.07 -2.61
CA VAL A 81 -0.12 3.08 -3.59
C VAL A 81 0.50 4.25 -2.84
N ALA A 82 1.59 4.81 -3.37
CA ALA A 82 2.17 6.05 -2.86
C ALA A 82 1.56 7.28 -3.55
N GLU A 83 1.15 8.28 -2.77
CA GLU A 83 0.60 9.57 -3.20
C GLU A 83 1.38 10.73 -2.55
N ASP A 84 1.78 11.74 -3.33
CA ASP A 84 2.58 12.92 -2.92
C ASP A 84 1.79 14.26 -2.96
#